data_AF-A0A2P5DJE7-F1
#
_entry.id   AF-A0A2P5DJE7-F1
#
_cell.length_a   1.000
_cell.length_b   1.000
_cell.length_c   1.000
_cell.angle_alpha   90.00
_cell.angle_beta   90.00
_cell.angle_gamma   90.00
#
_symmetry.space_group_name_H-M   'P 1'
#
loop_
_entity.id
_entity.type
_entity.pdbx_description
1 polymer ?
#
loop_
_entity_poly.entity_id
_entity_poly.type
_entity_poly.pdbx_seq_one_letter_code
_entity_poly.pdbx_strand_id
1 'polypeptide(L)'
;MQYYYSQFCFRRFSNFVTIFIILFLILLGRGGRGTAKAAARLRRNERILAIQAFGNSFLDTGNNNNLISITYKCNVPPYGRDFLGGISTGRFSNGIVISDLIGIYH
;
A
#
# COMPACT_ATOMS: atom_id res chain seq x y z
N MET A 1 -38.92 44.66 5.48
CA MET A 1 -37.90 43.85 6.19
C MET A 1 -38.00 42.34 5.91
N GLN A 2 -39.19 41.73 5.91
CA GLN A 2 -39.35 40.28 5.61
C GLN A 2 -38.92 39.86 4.19
N TYR A 3 -39.22 40.65 3.17
CA TYR A 3 -38.80 40.36 1.78
C TYR A 3 -37.28 40.31 1.58
N TYR A 4 -36.53 41.18 2.26
CA TYR A 4 -35.07 41.15 2.20
C TYR A 4 -34.50 39.90 2.90
N TYR A 5 -35.13 39.46 4.00
CA TYR A 5 -34.75 38.24 4.70
C TYR A 5 -35.02 36.97 3.88
N SER A 6 -36.18 36.89 3.20
CA SER A 6 -36.50 35.75 2.34
C SER A 6 -35.61 35.69 1.11
N GLN A 7 -35.33 36.84 0.47
CA GLN A 7 -34.41 36.93 -0.66
C GLN A 7 -32.96 36.62 -0.25
N PHE A 8 -32.51 37.08 0.92
CA PHE A 8 -31.18 36.77 1.45
C PHE A 8 -31.01 35.27 1.77
N CYS A 9 -32.02 34.65 2.39
CA CYS A 9 -32.02 33.23 2.72
C CYS A 9 -32.04 32.36 1.44
N PHE A 10 -32.86 32.72 0.44
CA PHE A 10 -32.92 32.04 -0.85
C PHE A 10 -31.59 32.14 -1.63
N ARG A 11 -30.97 33.32 -1.63
CA ARG A 11 -29.67 33.54 -2.28
C ARG A 11 -28.53 32.81 -1.57
N ARG A 12 -28.58 32.70 -0.23
CA ARG A 12 -27.65 31.88 0.56
C ARG A 12 -27.79 30.39 0.22
N PHE A 13 -29.01 29.88 0.10
CA PHE A 13 -29.29 28.49 -0.27
C PHE A 13 -28.85 28.18 -1.71
N SER A 14 -29.17 29.06 -2.66
CA SER A 14 -28.75 28.96 -4.07
C SER A 14 -27.23 28.87 -4.22
N ASN A 15 -26.48 29.67 -3.45
CA ASN A 15 -25.01 29.62 -3.45
C ASN A 15 -24.44 28.28 -2.94
N PHE A 16 -25.09 27.63 -1.97
CA PHE A 16 -24.65 26.31 -1.52
C PHE A 16 -24.85 25.26 -2.62
N VAL A 17 -26.01 25.27 -3.27
CA VAL A 17 -26.32 24.32 -4.35
C VAL A 17 -25.36 24.50 -5.53
N THR A 18 -25.03 25.73 -5.92
CA THR A 18 -24.07 25.98 -7.01
C THR A 18 -22.65 25.52 -6.67
N ILE A 19 -22.19 25.71 -5.44
CA ILE A 19 -20.88 25.21 -4.99
C ILE A 19 -20.83 23.67 -5.06
N PHE A 20 -21.89 22.99 -4.60
CA PHE A 20 -21.96 21.52 -4.66
C PHE A 20 -21.92 21.00 -6.10
N ILE A 21 -22.63 21.65 -7.03
CA ILE A 21 -22.62 21.28 -8.46
C ILE A 21 -21.22 21.46 -9.08
N ILE A 22 -20.54 22.58 -8.80
CA ILE A 22 -19.18 22.83 -9.32
C ILE A 22 -18.19 21.79 -8.77
N LEU A 23 -18.28 21.45 -7.47
CA LEU A 23 -17.44 20.42 -6.87
C LEU A 23 -17.66 19.05 -7.52
N PHE A 24 -18.92 18.69 -7.77
CA PHE A 24 -19.28 17.44 -8.44
C PHE A 24 -18.74 17.39 -9.88
N LEU A 25 -18.81 18.50 -10.63
CA LEU A 25 -18.24 18.59 -11.99
C LEU A 25 -16.71 18.51 -12.00
N ILE A 26 -16.03 19.08 -11.01
CA ILE A 26 -14.56 18.95 -10.87
C ILE A 26 -14.19 17.49 -10.56
N LEU A 27 -14.98 16.78 -9.76
CA LEU A 27 -14.75 15.37 -9.45
C LEU A 27 -15.00 14.47 -10.68
N LEU A 28 -16.03 14.76 -11.49
CA LEU A 28 -16.29 14.05 -12.75
C LEU A 28 -15.21 14.34 -13.82
N GLY A 29 -14.65 15.56 -13.86
CA GLY A 29 -13.59 15.96 -14.78
C GLY A 29 -12.23 15.30 -14.52
N ARG A 30 -12.07 14.62 -13.38
CA ARG A 30 -10.89 13.80 -13.06
C ARG A 30 -11.07 12.35 -13.52
N GLY A 31 -11.56 12.17 -14.75
CA GLY A 31 -11.48 10.89 -15.45
C GLY A 31 -10.02 10.44 -15.48
N GLY A 32 -9.70 9.46 -14.63
CA GLY A 32 -8.34 9.02 -14.39
C GLY A 32 -7.65 8.65 -15.69
N ARG A 33 -6.57 9.36 -16.03
CA ARG A 33 -5.54 8.84 -16.93
C ARG A 33 -5.01 7.58 -16.29
N GLY A 34 -5.54 6.43 -16.69
CA GLY A 34 -4.94 5.13 -16.41
C GLY A 34 -3.54 5.17 -17.00
N THR A 35 -2.54 5.36 -16.15
CA THR A 35 -1.16 5.13 -16.54
C THR A 35 -1.00 3.62 -16.65
N ALA A 36 -1.15 3.09 -17.86
CA ALA A 36 -0.65 1.74 -18.13
C ALA A 36 0.85 1.80 -17.85
N LYS A 37 1.30 1.18 -16.75
CA LYS A 37 2.71 0.97 -16.51
C LYS A 37 3.21 0.07 -17.64
N ALA A 38 4.05 0.62 -18.52
CA ALA A 38 4.76 -0.19 -19.49
C ALA A 38 5.58 -1.23 -18.72
N ALA A 39 5.28 -2.52 -18.93
CA ALA A 39 6.16 -3.58 -18.47
C ALA A 39 7.46 -3.46 -19.27
N ALA A 40 8.50 -2.88 -18.65
CA ALA A 40 9.83 -2.85 -19.22
C ALA A 40 10.26 -4.30 -19.46
N ARG A 41 10.34 -4.69 -20.73
CA ARG A 41 10.79 -6.02 -21.13
C ARG A 41 12.30 -6.03 -20.93
N LEU A 42 12.78 -6.72 -19.90
CA LEU A 42 14.22 -6.86 -19.65
C LEU A 42 14.88 -7.43 -20.91
N ARG A 43 15.86 -6.69 -21.46
CA ARG A 43 16.69 -7.17 -22.58
C ARG A 43 17.47 -8.39 -22.08
N ARG A 44 17.64 -9.43 -22.91
CA ARG A 44 18.52 -10.57 -22.58
C ARG A 44 19.92 -10.01 -22.23
N ASN A 45 20.38 -10.24 -21.00
CA ASN A 45 21.55 -9.64 -20.30
C ASN A 45 21.33 -8.41 -19.39
N GLU A 46 20.10 -8.02 -19.07
CA GLU A 46 19.90 -7.02 -18.00
C GLU A 46 19.97 -7.66 -16.61
N ARG A 47 20.80 -7.06 -15.74
CA ARG A 47 20.88 -7.41 -14.32
C ARG A 47 19.62 -6.92 -13.62
N ILE A 48 19.00 -7.77 -12.83
CA ILE A 48 17.88 -7.36 -11.98
C ILE A 48 18.46 -6.48 -10.87
N LEU A 49 18.07 -5.20 -10.86
CA LEU A 49 18.59 -4.22 -9.90
C LEU A 49 17.95 -4.36 -8.52
N ALA A 50 16.68 -4.74 -8.47
CA ALA A 50 15.92 -4.91 -7.24
C ALA A 50 14.69 -5.78 -7.46
N ILE A 51 14.28 -6.49 -6.41
CA ILE A 51 13.05 -7.29 -6.37
C ILE A 51 12.17 -6.73 -5.27
N GLN A 52 10.95 -6.35 -5.63
CA GLN A 52 9.93 -5.93 -4.68
C GLN A 52 8.91 -7.06 -4.52
N ALA A 53 8.90 -7.70 -3.36
CA ALA A 53 7.97 -8.78 -3.04
C ALA A 53 6.78 -8.25 -2.23
N PHE A 54 5.57 -8.66 -2.62
CA PHE A 54 4.33 -8.38 -1.89
C PHE A 54 3.66 -9.69 -1.51
N GLY A 55 3.17 -9.80 -0.29
CA GLY A 55 2.39 -10.96 0.14
C GLY A 55 2.22 -11.03 1.65
N ASN A 56 2.23 -12.26 2.15
CA ASN A 56 2.05 -12.59 3.55
C ASN A 56 3.37 -13.13 4.17
N SER A 57 3.26 -13.84 5.28
CA SER A 57 4.38 -14.44 6.01
C SER A 57 5.32 -15.29 5.13
N PHE A 58 4.86 -15.89 4.03
CA PHE A 58 5.71 -16.67 3.12
C PHE A 58 6.74 -15.85 2.34
N LEU A 59 6.57 -14.53 2.30
CA LEU A 59 7.49 -13.60 1.62
C LEU A 59 8.11 -12.58 2.57
N ASP A 60 7.70 -12.58 3.84
CA ASP A 60 8.16 -11.61 4.84
C ASP A 60 9.51 -12.03 5.46
N THR A 61 10.51 -11.17 5.29
CA THR A 61 11.86 -11.32 5.83
C THR A 61 12.08 -10.49 7.10
N GLY A 62 11.02 -10.05 7.78
CA GLY A 62 11.09 -9.45 9.12
C GLY A 62 10.35 -8.13 9.27
N ASN A 63 9.59 -7.71 8.27
CA ASN A 63 8.81 -6.47 8.30
C ASN A 63 7.84 -6.46 9.48
N ASN A 64 7.19 -7.61 9.77
CA ASN A 64 6.25 -7.72 10.88
C ASN A 64 6.87 -7.55 12.28
N ASN A 65 8.18 -7.74 12.46
CA ASN A 65 8.81 -7.59 13.78
C ASN A 65 8.73 -6.14 14.31
N ASN A 66 8.68 -5.17 13.41
CA ASN A 66 8.67 -3.75 13.71
C ASN A 66 7.26 -3.15 13.78
N LEU A 67 6.21 -3.95 13.48
CA LEU A 67 4.84 -3.50 13.56
C LEU A 67 4.30 -3.69 14.98
N ILE A 68 3.83 -2.60 15.59
CA ILE A 68 3.32 -2.59 16.96
C ILE A 68 1.93 -3.24 17.05
N SER A 69 1.11 -3.08 16.01
CA SER A 69 -0.29 -3.54 15.99
C SER A 69 -0.46 -5.03 15.70
N ILE A 70 0.60 -5.75 15.33
CA ILE A 70 0.53 -7.16 14.94
C ILE A 70 1.06 -8.07 16.05
N THR A 71 0.26 -9.08 16.40
CA THR A 71 0.63 -10.12 17.36
C THR A 71 1.54 -11.19 16.77
N TYR A 72 1.38 -11.49 15.47
CA TYR A 72 2.16 -12.54 14.79
C TYR A 72 3.51 -12.00 14.31
N LYS A 73 4.56 -12.30 15.08
CA LYS A 73 5.93 -11.92 14.76
C LYS A 73 6.76 -13.12 14.36
N CYS A 74 7.84 -12.89 13.63
CA CYS A 74 8.79 -13.93 13.23
C CYS A 74 10.03 -13.94 14.14
N ASN A 75 10.11 -13.07 15.15
CA ASN A 75 11.14 -13.07 16.19
C ASN A 75 10.72 -13.76 17.49
N VAL A 76 9.84 -14.76 17.39
CA VAL A 76 9.35 -15.57 18.53
C VAL A 76 9.41 -17.06 18.18
N PRO A 77 9.47 -17.97 19.18
CA PRO A 77 9.37 -19.40 18.92
C PRO A 77 8.08 -19.76 18.16
N PRO A 78 8.09 -20.73 17.22
CA PRO A 78 9.16 -21.68 16.95
C PRO A 78 10.21 -21.25 15.91
N TYR A 79 10.16 -20.00 15.41
CA TYR A 79 10.96 -19.58 14.27
C TYR A 79 12.45 -19.39 14.60
N GLY A 80 13.29 -19.95 13.75
CA GLY A 80 14.73 -19.99 13.94
C GLY A 80 15.21 -20.97 15.02
N ARG A 81 14.34 -21.89 15.48
CA ARG A 81 14.70 -22.91 16.48
C ARG A 81 15.93 -23.73 16.06
N ASP A 82 16.04 -24.04 14.77
CA ASP A 82 17.09 -24.92 14.26
C ASP A 82 18.40 -24.15 13.94
N PHE A 83 18.41 -22.82 14.11
CA PHE A 83 19.63 -22.03 13.99
C PHE A 83 20.45 -22.06 15.27
N LEU A 84 21.73 -21.72 15.16
CA LEU A 84 22.64 -21.66 16.30
C LEU A 84 22.07 -20.73 17.39
N GLY A 85 21.82 -21.30 18.58
CA GLY A 85 21.23 -20.57 19.71
C GLY A 85 19.72 -20.34 19.64
N GLY A 86 19.01 -20.96 18.68
CA GLY A 86 17.56 -20.79 18.51
C GLY A 86 17.16 -19.37 18.13
N ILE A 87 18.07 -18.62 17.52
CA ILE A 87 17.89 -17.20 17.19
C ILE A 87 17.09 -17.07 15.90
N SER A 88 15.96 -16.37 15.97
CA SER A 88 15.13 -16.06 14.81
C SER A 88 15.87 -15.18 13.80
N THR A 89 15.79 -15.52 12.52
CA THR A 89 16.37 -14.74 11.41
C THR A 89 15.44 -13.65 10.88
N GLY A 90 14.26 -13.48 11.47
CA GLY A 90 13.21 -12.61 10.95
C GLY A 90 12.37 -13.24 9.83
N ARG A 91 12.50 -14.54 9.57
CA ARG A 91 11.62 -15.29 8.66
C ARG A 91 10.56 -16.07 9.44
N PHE A 92 9.37 -16.24 8.88
CA PHE A 92 8.34 -17.14 9.40
C PHE A 92 8.66 -18.63 9.11
N SER A 93 9.92 -19.03 9.29
CA SER A 93 10.40 -20.40 9.10
C SER A 93 11.70 -20.65 9.88
N ASN A 94 12.19 -21.89 9.88
CA ASN A 94 13.54 -22.24 10.33
C ASN A 94 14.57 -22.18 9.18
N GLY A 95 14.35 -21.32 8.19
CA GLY A 95 15.12 -21.30 6.96
C GLY A 95 14.94 -20.02 6.14
N ILE A 96 15.24 -20.11 4.85
CA ILE A 96 14.94 -19.07 3.87
C ILE A 96 13.45 -19.10 3.50
N VAL A 97 12.89 -17.94 3.16
CA VAL A 97 11.54 -17.82 2.59
C VAL A 97 11.58 -17.68 1.07
N ILE A 98 10.43 -17.72 0.39
CA ILE A 98 10.38 -17.73 -1.07
C ILE A 98 11.02 -16.45 -1.66
N SER A 99 10.87 -15.30 -0.98
CA SER A 99 11.51 -14.04 -1.40
C SER A 99 13.05 -14.10 -1.33
N ASP A 100 13.60 -14.73 -0.30
CA ASP A 100 15.05 -14.98 -0.20
C ASP A 100 15.51 -15.88 -1.37
N LEU A 101 14.77 -16.95 -1.66
CA LEU A 101 15.09 -17.87 -2.76
C LEU A 101 15.16 -17.13 -4.09
N ILE A 102 14.14 -16.33 -4.40
CA ILE A 102 14.09 -15.53 -5.64
C ILE A 102 15.27 -14.57 -5.69
N GLY A 103 15.60 -13.88 -4.58
CA GLY A 103 16.71 -12.93 -4.53
C GLY A 103 18.10 -13.56 -4.65
N ILE A 104 18.24 -14.86 -4.36
CA ILE A 104 19.51 -15.60 -4.54
C ILE A 104 19.72 -16.02 -5.99
N TYR A 105 18.64 -16.37 -6.71
CA TYR A 105 18.72 -16.94 -8.07
C TYR A 105 18.55 -15.91 -9.21
N HIS A 106 18.36 -14.63 -8.87
CA HIS A 106 18.14 -13.54 -9.83
C HIS A 106 19.11 -12.38 -9.60
#